data_AF-A0A4R2M9J9-F1
#
_entry.id   AF-A0A4R2M9J9-F1
#
_cell.length_a   1.000
_cell.length_b   1.000
_cell.length_c   1.000
_cell.angle_alpha   90.00
_cell.angle_beta   90.00
_cell.angle_gamma   90.00
#
_symmetry.space_group_name_H-M   'P 1'
#
loop_
_entity.id
_entity.type
_entity.pdbx_description
1 polymer ?
#
loop_
_entity_poly.entity_id
_entity_poly.type
_entity_poly.pdbx_seq_one_letter_code
_entity_poly.pdbx_strand_id
1 'polypeptide(L)'
;MAIVLPGVSRCPLCERVIEEDQAIVATTHFIASEDHPLWKYSDAAMHRGCFEAWDQRQFFVDEYNRLFGSAVLLSSFKHPMDDDGNVTTVSVHN
;
A
#
# COMPACT_ATOMS: atom_id res chain seq x y z
N MET A 1 6.02 1.71 -7.79
CA MET A 1 5.03 0.67 -8.09
C MET A 1 5.83 -0.60 -8.31
N ALA A 2 5.82 -1.48 -7.32
CA ALA A 2 6.33 -2.82 -7.50
C ALA A 2 5.57 -3.51 -8.63
N ILE A 3 6.30 -4.11 -9.57
CA ILE A 3 5.71 -5.00 -10.56
C ILE A 3 5.31 -6.27 -9.81
N VAL A 4 4.01 -6.49 -9.69
CA VAL A 4 3.47 -7.74 -9.13
C VAL A 4 3.42 -8.76 -10.25
N LEU A 5 4.31 -9.75 -10.19
CA LEU A 5 4.28 -10.95 -11.02
C LEU A 5 3.58 -12.07 -10.23
N PRO A 6 2.34 -12.45 -10.58
CA PRO A 6 1.67 -13.59 -9.96
C PRO A 6 2.50 -14.87 -10.11
N GLY A 7 2.47 -15.74 -9.11
CA GLY A 7 3.27 -16.98 -9.07
C GLY A 7 4.77 -16.76 -8.79
N VAL A 8 5.22 -15.51 -8.66
CA VAL A 8 6.63 -15.14 -8.40
C VAL A 8 6.78 -14.20 -7.21
N SER A 9 5.94 -13.18 -7.14
CA SER A 9 5.99 -12.15 -6.09
C SER A 9 5.59 -12.74 -4.74
N ARG A 10 6.31 -12.37 -3.68
CA ARG A 10 6.03 -12.86 -2.32
C ARG A 10 5.42 -11.76 -1.47
N CYS A 11 4.41 -12.13 -0.68
CA CYS A 11 3.87 -11.24 0.34
C CYS A 11 4.91 -11.08 1.46
N PRO A 12 5.35 -9.86 1.79
CA PRO A 12 6.36 -9.63 2.84
C PRO A 12 5.83 -9.83 4.28
N LEU A 13 4.52 -10.07 4.45
CA LEU A 13 3.91 -10.34 5.76
C LEU A 13 3.87 -11.83 6.10
N CYS A 14 3.64 -12.70 5.11
CA CYS A 14 3.53 -14.14 5.31
C CYS A 14 4.52 -14.98 4.51
N GLU A 15 5.36 -14.33 3.69
CA GLU A 15 6.42 -14.91 2.86
C GLU A 15 5.97 -15.90 1.77
N ARG A 16 4.65 -16.11 1.63
CA ARG A 16 4.04 -16.93 0.60
C ARG A 16 3.91 -16.17 -0.72
N VAL A 17 3.91 -16.93 -1.81
CA VAL A 17 3.71 -16.42 -3.16
C VAL A 17 2.29 -15.86 -3.29
N ILE A 18 2.16 -14.77 -4.03
CA ILE A 18 0.89 -14.16 -4.44
C ILE A 18 0.48 -14.81 -5.76
N GLU A 19 -0.65 -15.49 -5.76
CA GLU A 19 -1.26 -16.10 -6.94
C GLU A 19 -2.22 -15.13 -7.65
N GLU A 20 -2.54 -15.40 -8.91
CA GLU A 20 -3.30 -14.50 -9.80
C GLU A 20 -4.72 -14.20 -9.32
N ASP A 21 -5.36 -15.15 -8.61
CA ASP A 21 -6.74 -15.07 -8.13
C ASP A 21 -6.87 -14.49 -6.72
N GLN A 22 -5.77 -14.08 -6.10
CA GLN A 22 -5.76 -13.60 -4.72
C GLN A 22 -5.95 -12.09 -4.65
N ALA A 23 -6.85 -11.65 -3.76
CA ALA A 23 -6.99 -10.24 -3.44
C ALA A 23 -5.69 -9.70 -2.80
N ILE A 24 -5.20 -8.59 -3.32
CA ILE A 24 -3.97 -7.95 -2.85
C ILE A 24 -4.17 -6.49 -2.46
N VAL A 25 -3.28 -6.02 -1.59
CA VAL A 25 -3.01 -4.61 -1.33
C VAL A 25 -1.63 -4.33 -1.90
N ALA A 26 -1.52 -3.34 -2.78
CA ALA A 26 -0.26 -2.96 -3.39
C ALA A 26 -0.08 -1.44 -3.34
N THR A 27 1.10 -1.01 -2.92
CA THR A 27 1.46 0.40 -2.87
C THR A 27 2.60 0.71 -3.81
N THR A 28 2.64 1.95 -4.31
CA THR A 28 3.87 2.49 -4.86
C THR A 28 4.80 2.89 -3.74
N HIS A 29 6.10 2.76 -3.93
CA HIS A 29 7.11 3.30 -3.03
C HIS A 29 6.77 4.72 -2.57
N PHE A 30 6.52 4.87 -1.26
CA PHE A 30 6.13 6.14 -0.65
C PHE A 30 6.99 6.53 0.57
N ILE A 31 7.86 5.63 1.05
CA ILE A 31 8.75 5.86 2.19
C ILE A 31 10.18 5.94 1.68
N ALA A 32 10.80 7.12 1.73
CA ALA A 32 12.13 7.34 1.15
C ALA A 32 13.30 6.77 1.98
N SER A 33 13.14 6.64 3.31
CA SER A 33 14.21 6.23 4.21
C SER A 33 14.19 4.73 4.48
N GLU A 34 15.29 4.04 4.17
CA GLU A 34 15.49 2.61 4.42
C GLU A 34 15.44 2.23 5.91
N ASP A 35 15.80 3.15 6.79
CA ASP A 35 15.76 2.95 8.24
C ASP A 35 14.33 2.96 8.81
N HIS A 36 13.34 3.37 8.00
CA HIS A 36 11.96 3.39 8.45
C HIS A 36 11.42 1.96 8.60
N PRO A 37 10.77 1.59 9.72
CA PRO A 37 10.31 0.22 9.99
C PRO A 37 9.39 -0.35 8.90
N LEU A 38 8.65 0.54 8.22
CA LEU A 38 7.72 0.19 7.15
C LEU A 38 8.32 0.21 5.74
N TRP A 39 9.60 0.58 5.58
CA TRP A 39 10.21 0.80 4.27
C TRP A 39 10.06 -0.41 3.33
N LYS A 40 10.35 -1.61 3.83
CA LYS A 40 10.25 -2.88 3.07
C LYS A 40 8.83 -3.22 2.62
N TYR A 41 7.82 -2.59 3.21
CA TYR A 41 6.41 -2.78 2.88
C TYR A 41 5.88 -1.72 1.92
N SER A 42 6.62 -0.61 1.74
CA SER A 42 6.15 0.58 1.03
C SER A 42 6.10 0.44 -0.49
N ASP A 43 6.91 -0.45 -1.09
CA ASP A 43 6.86 -0.80 -2.51
C ASP A 43 6.72 -2.31 -2.64
N ALA A 44 5.63 -2.84 -2.09
CA ALA A 44 5.35 -4.26 -2.09
C ALA A 44 3.87 -4.54 -2.34
N ALA A 45 3.59 -5.76 -2.79
CA ALA A 45 2.25 -6.32 -2.77
C ALA A 45 2.12 -7.30 -1.62
N MET A 46 0.96 -7.30 -0.99
CA MET A 46 0.60 -8.15 0.14
C MET A 46 -0.74 -8.80 -0.13
N HIS A 47 -0.98 -9.99 0.40
CA HIS A 47 -2.34 -10.53 0.45
C HIS A 47 -3.23 -9.60 1.28
N ARG A 48 -4.44 -9.31 0.79
CA ARG A 48 -5.41 -8.47 1.52
C ARG A 48 -5.70 -9.01 2.90
N GLY A 49 -5.93 -10.32 3.04
CA GLY A 49 -6.15 -10.94 4.36
C GLY A 49 -4.94 -10.83 5.31
N CYS A 50 -3.72 -10.82 4.78
CA CYS A 50 -2.53 -10.58 5.62
C CYS A 50 -2.45 -9.13 6.07
N PHE A 51 -2.78 -8.19 5.19
CA PHE A 51 -2.83 -6.77 5.51
C PHE A 51 -3.89 -6.48 6.58
N GLU A 52 -5.10 -7.01 6.42
CA GLU A 52 -6.20 -6.83 7.37
C GLU A 52 -5.88 -7.37 8.77
N ALA A 53 -5.13 -8.47 8.86
CA ALA A 53 -4.71 -9.10 10.12
C ALA A 53 -3.40 -8.54 10.70
N TRP A 54 -2.76 -7.58 10.04
CA TRP A 54 -1.46 -7.07 10.46
C TRP A 54 -1.58 -6.04 11.58
N ASP A 55 -0.88 -6.26 12.69
CA ASP A 55 -0.93 -5.36 13.85
C ASP A 55 -0.48 -3.92 13.54
N GLN A 56 0.41 -3.73 12.55
CA GLN A 56 0.88 -2.40 12.15
C GLN A 56 0.06 -1.79 11.01
N ARG A 57 -1.06 -2.41 10.61
CA ARG A 57 -1.94 -1.95 9.52
C ARG A 57 -2.31 -0.49 9.68
N GLN A 58 -2.79 -0.09 10.87
CA GLN A 58 -3.20 1.30 11.09
C GLN A 58 -2.03 2.27 10.94
N PHE A 59 -0.87 1.93 11.51
CA PHE A 59 0.33 2.74 11.38
C PHE A 59 0.77 2.88 9.91
N PHE A 60 0.62 1.83 9.10
CA PHE A 60 0.91 1.89 7.67
C PHE A 60 -0.07 2.77 6.91
N VAL A 61 -1.38 2.65 7.15
CA VAL A 61 -2.42 3.47 6.51
C VAL A 61 -2.21 4.95 6.85
N ASP A 62 -1.95 5.26 8.11
CA ASP A 62 -1.72 6.63 8.58
C ASP A 62 -0.49 7.23 7.90
N GLU A 63 0.61 6.47 7.82
CA GLU A 63 1.86 6.93 7.22
C GLU A 63 1.73 7.09 5.69
N TYR A 64 1.01 6.19 5.02
CA TYR A 64 0.68 6.31 3.61
C TYR A 64 -0.15 7.57 3.34
N ASN A 65 -1.21 7.79 4.12
CA ASN A 65 -2.09 8.93 3.96
C ASN A 65 -1.37 10.26 4.24
N ARG A 66 -0.46 10.27 5.21
CA ARG A 66 0.38 11.42 5.57
C ARG A 66 1.39 11.80 4.49
N LEU A 67 2.05 10.81 3.88
CA LEU A 67 3.13 11.04 2.92
C LEU A 67 2.64 11.16 1.48
N PHE A 68 1.63 10.38 1.11
CA PHE A 68 1.22 10.19 -0.28
C PHE A 68 -0.28 10.46 -0.50
N GLY A 69 -1.14 10.02 0.42
CA GLY A 69 -2.60 10.17 0.26
C GLY A 69 -3.08 11.63 0.22
N SER A 70 -2.30 12.57 0.77
CA SER A 70 -2.57 14.00 0.69
C SER A 70 -1.95 14.71 -0.51
N ALA A 71 -1.14 14.02 -1.34
CA ALA A 71 -0.41 14.63 -2.44
C ALA A 71 -1.38 15.06 -3.56
N VAL A 72 -1.57 16.37 -3.70
CA VAL A 72 -2.33 16.96 -4.81
C VAL A 72 -1.35 17.34 -5.91
N LEU A 73 -1.22 16.51 -6.94
CA LEU A 73 -0.41 16.81 -8.12
C LEU A 73 -1.29 17.14 -9.31
N LEU A 74 -1.23 18.41 -9.76
CA LEU A 74 -1.75 18.96 -11.04
C LEU A 74 -3.23 18.69 -11.39
N SER A 75 -3.97 17.95 -10.57
CA SER A 75 -5.26 17.36 -10.95
C SER A 75 -6.34 17.48 -9.87
N SER A 76 -6.06 18.12 -8.72
CA SER A 76 -7.03 18.25 -7.62
C SER A 76 -7.58 16.91 -7.14
N PHE A 77 -6.80 15.83 -7.20
CA PHE A 77 -7.18 14.54 -6.63
C PHE A 77 -6.26 14.18 -5.46
N LYS A 78 -6.82 13.44 -4.49
CA LYS A 78 -6.11 12.76 -3.41
C LYS A 78 -6.28 11.27 -3.59
N HIS A 79 -5.30 10.51 -3.10
CA HIS A 79 -5.32 9.06 -3.16
C HIS A 79 -5.26 8.45 -1.76
N PRO A 80 -6.27 8.67 -0.89
CA PRO A 80 -6.26 8.09 0.44
C PRO A 80 -6.39 6.57 0.37
N MET A 81 -5.75 5.91 1.33
CA MET A 81 -5.90 4.50 1.62
C MET A 81 -6.92 4.32 2.73
N ASP A 82 -7.88 3.42 2.50
CA ASP A 82 -8.84 2.94 3.48
C ASP A 82 -8.21 1.89 4.42
N ASP A 83 -8.86 1.59 5.54
CA ASP A 83 -8.35 0.63 6.54
C ASP A 83 -8.18 -0.80 6.01
N ASP A 84 -8.86 -1.16 4.90
CA ASP A 84 -8.73 -2.45 4.20
C ASP A 84 -7.60 -2.45 3.14
N GLY A 85 -6.85 -1.36 3.05
CA GLY A 85 -5.75 -1.17 2.11
C GLY A 85 -6.19 -0.81 0.69
N ASN A 86 -7.47 -0.52 0.48
CA ASN A 86 -7.93 0.01 -0.80
C ASN A 86 -7.48 1.47 -0.97
N VAL A 87 -6.89 1.81 -2.12
CA VAL A 87 -6.52 3.20 -2.43
C VAL A 87 -7.58 3.79 -3.34
N THR A 88 -8.34 4.76 -2.83
CA THR A 88 -9.39 5.43 -3.59
C THR A 88 -8.87 6.69 -4.26
N THR A 89 -9.58 7.19 -5.28
CA THR A 89 -9.28 8.51 -5.87
C THR A 89 -10.41 9.46 -5.51
N VAL A 90 -10.09 10.53 -4.77
CA VAL A 90 -11.07 11.50 -4.27
C VAL A 90 -10.81 12.86 -4.93
N SER A 91 -11.85 13.45 -5.53
CA SER A 91 -11.79 14.81 -6.07
C SER A 91 -11.77 15.84 -4.95
N VAL A 92 -10.82 16.75 -5.02
CA VAL A 92 -10.72 17.95 -4.18
C VAL A 92 -11.32 19.11 -5.00
N HIS A 93 -12.65 19.13 -5.14
CA HIS A 93 -13.35 20.33 -5.60
C HIS A 93 -13.69 21.16 -4.35
N ASN A 94 -13.19 22.38 -4.33
CA ASN A 94 -13.47 23.38 -3.30
C ASN A 94 -14.76 24.13 -3.64
#